data_AF-A0A837IU86-F1
#
_entry.id   AF-A0A837IU86-F1
#
_cell.length_a   1.000
_cell.length_b   1.000
_cell.length_c   1.000
_cell.angle_alpha   90.00
_cell.angle_beta   90.00
_cell.angle_gamma   90.00
#
_symmetry.space_group_name_H-M   'P 1'
#
loop_
_entity.id
_entity.type
_entity.pdbx_description
1 polymer ?
#
loop_
_entity_poly.entity_id
_entity_poly.type
_entity_poly.pdbx_seq_one_letter_code
_entity_poly.pdbx_strand_id
1 'polypeptide(L)'
;MANIRFNPWRKEYKRPFGAIKAGQAAEFMIEVYDAYVKSVELEIYRDGESTPCILQMEDQHDGRYCCTYTAGSAGLLFYYFKLVLYENNSEQTYYYCLGLGVTQNEGELSEHSYQLTVYEREVEAPDWYQDAVCYQIFPDRFANGNPDGRIDGRKQNSFIYGTDSDLPMYIRNKDGGIDRWDFYGGNIRGIIEKIPYLKELGITMIYLNPVFEATSNHRYDTNDYMKIDPMLGTEDDFAELLQKLHANGIHVILDGVFNHVGKNSRYFNAGGLYGDDEGAFRNKESKYYSWFHFIHYPDSYDSWWGVSDLPTVDKENPDYQQFIYGKKDSVISKWTGFGVDGWRLDVADELTDDFIENIRKTLDDYKERVLIGEVWEDASNKVAYSKRRRYVYGNGLYGVMNYPLRKCIIDLVLSSRSPLEIAHELMQLRENYPRDFFFNSLNNLDTHDTKRIITACSGKMQLVRTAWELLFMFPGIPCVYYGDEAGLVGDSDPDNRRFFPWGHENQEMLQFMKCLISKRRASQVLSRGELSLFVSGTFFGIGRFLGDEAVAYLVNASDCEAEFNPDQLQSFHDEAGLGAKLCQAFAKKKFGAWESAEI
;
A
#
# COMPACT_ATOMS: atom_id res chain seq x y z
N MET A 1 16.11 -40.90 -7.21
CA MET A 1 15.21 -39.73 -7.26
C MET A 1 16.05 -38.58 -7.73
N ALA A 2 15.68 -38.01 -8.86
CA ALA A 2 16.32 -36.82 -9.41
C ALA A 2 16.43 -35.70 -8.36
N ASN A 3 17.57 -35.02 -8.34
CA ASN A 3 17.80 -33.84 -7.51
C ASN A 3 17.60 -32.61 -8.38
N ILE A 4 16.41 -32.01 -8.27
CA ILE A 4 15.97 -30.88 -9.09
C ILE A 4 16.05 -29.58 -8.26
N ARG A 5 16.70 -28.54 -8.80
CA ARG A 5 16.88 -27.26 -8.11
C ARG A 5 16.56 -26.08 -9.01
N PHE A 6 15.70 -25.21 -8.52
CA PHE A 6 15.43 -23.89 -9.07
C PHE A 6 15.00 -22.96 -7.94
N ASN A 7 15.55 -21.74 -7.92
CA ASN A 7 15.13 -20.69 -7.01
C ASN A 7 15.12 -19.36 -7.78
N PRO A 8 13.94 -18.79 -8.08
CA PRO A 8 13.87 -17.61 -8.94
C PRO A 8 14.43 -16.34 -8.28
N TRP A 9 14.70 -16.37 -6.98
CA TRP A 9 15.33 -15.27 -6.24
C TRP A 9 16.85 -15.22 -6.39
N ARG A 10 17.44 -16.27 -6.96
CA ARG A 10 18.87 -16.35 -7.20
C ARG A 10 19.17 -16.12 -8.66
N LYS A 11 20.11 -15.20 -8.92
CA LYS A 11 20.50 -14.81 -10.27
C LYS A 11 20.95 -16.01 -11.11
N GLU A 12 21.57 -17.04 -10.55
CA GLU A 12 21.95 -18.23 -11.33
C GLU A 12 20.76 -18.91 -12.02
N TYR A 13 19.56 -18.90 -11.42
CA TYR A 13 18.39 -19.61 -11.95
C TYR A 13 17.44 -18.72 -12.76
N LYS A 14 17.35 -17.41 -12.46
CA LYS A 14 16.52 -16.47 -13.22
C LYS A 14 17.16 -15.09 -13.34
N ARG A 15 17.25 -14.54 -14.56
CA ARG A 15 17.76 -13.18 -14.81
C ARG A 15 16.90 -12.41 -15.82
N PRO A 16 16.49 -11.17 -15.51
CA PRO A 16 16.67 -10.48 -14.23
C PRO A 16 15.79 -11.09 -13.12
N PHE A 17 16.12 -10.76 -11.86
CA PHE A 17 15.27 -11.06 -10.71
C PHE A 17 13.93 -10.30 -10.82
N GLY A 18 12.84 -10.92 -10.36
CA GLY A 18 11.53 -10.28 -10.27
C GLY A 18 10.81 -10.02 -11.60
N ALA A 19 9.92 -9.03 -11.59
CA ALA A 19 9.15 -8.58 -12.74
C ALA A 19 10.04 -8.07 -13.89
N ILE A 20 9.59 -8.22 -15.13
CA ILE A 20 10.33 -7.81 -16.34
C ILE A 20 9.55 -6.81 -17.17
N LYS A 21 10.26 -5.96 -17.92
CA LYS A 21 9.63 -5.06 -18.89
C LYS A 21 9.20 -5.83 -20.15
N ALA A 22 8.10 -5.45 -20.77
CA ALA A 22 7.72 -5.98 -22.08
C ALA A 22 8.87 -5.78 -23.10
N GLY A 23 9.19 -6.82 -23.85
CA GLY A 23 10.34 -6.87 -24.76
C GLY A 23 11.70 -7.15 -24.09
N GLN A 24 11.76 -7.24 -22.76
CA GLN A 24 12.97 -7.66 -22.05
C GLN A 24 13.09 -9.19 -22.03
N ALA A 25 14.29 -9.70 -22.33
CA ALA A 25 14.60 -11.12 -22.22
C ALA A 25 14.76 -11.54 -20.75
N ALA A 26 14.18 -12.67 -20.39
CA ALA A 26 14.37 -13.37 -19.13
C ALA A 26 15.03 -14.73 -19.39
N GLU A 27 16.20 -14.93 -18.80
CA GLU A 27 16.94 -16.18 -18.80
C GLU A 27 16.45 -17.06 -17.64
N PHE A 28 16.18 -18.33 -17.92
CA PHE A 28 15.82 -19.34 -16.95
C PHE A 28 16.84 -20.47 -16.99
N MET A 29 17.25 -20.95 -15.83
CA MET A 29 18.14 -22.10 -15.67
C MET A 29 17.59 -22.99 -14.57
N ILE A 30 17.54 -24.30 -14.82
CA ILE A 30 17.18 -25.33 -13.83
C ILE A 30 18.27 -26.38 -13.77
N GLU A 31 18.56 -26.88 -12.57
CA GLU A 31 19.51 -27.95 -12.32
C GLU A 31 18.77 -29.27 -12.11
N VAL A 32 19.22 -30.32 -12.79
CA VAL A 32 18.69 -31.68 -12.70
C VAL A 32 19.85 -32.66 -12.64
N TYR A 33 20.09 -33.20 -11.44
CA TYR A 33 21.15 -34.17 -11.19
C TYR A 33 20.58 -35.56 -10.88
N ASP A 34 21.44 -36.57 -10.94
CA ASP A 34 21.15 -37.96 -10.51
C ASP A 34 19.99 -38.64 -11.24
N ALA A 35 19.70 -38.23 -12.48
CA ALA A 35 18.69 -38.82 -13.35
C ALA A 35 19.11 -38.76 -14.82
N TYR A 36 18.61 -39.70 -15.62
CA TYR A 36 18.70 -39.61 -17.08
C TYR A 36 17.57 -38.73 -17.59
N VAL A 37 17.91 -37.56 -18.10
CA VAL A 37 16.96 -36.55 -18.55
C VAL A 37 16.69 -36.75 -20.04
N LYS A 38 15.42 -36.92 -20.41
CA LYS A 38 14.99 -37.00 -21.81
C LYS A 38 14.65 -35.63 -22.37
N SER A 39 13.96 -34.80 -21.60
CA SER A 39 13.69 -33.41 -21.95
C SER A 39 13.40 -32.56 -20.71
N VAL A 40 13.67 -31.27 -20.84
CA VAL A 40 13.27 -30.23 -19.88
C VAL A 40 12.61 -29.11 -20.68
N GLU A 41 11.41 -28.76 -20.28
CA GLU A 41 10.56 -27.75 -20.91
C GLU A 41 10.24 -26.67 -19.87
N LEU A 42 10.34 -25.40 -20.27
CA LEU A 42 9.72 -24.30 -19.54
C LEU A 42 8.36 -24.05 -20.18
N GLU A 43 7.29 -24.27 -19.42
CA GLU A 43 5.93 -23.97 -19.85
C GLU A 43 5.46 -22.67 -19.19
N ILE A 44 5.13 -21.68 -20.01
CA ILE A 44 4.70 -20.34 -19.56
C ILE A 44 3.32 -20.05 -20.13
N TYR A 45 2.37 -19.71 -19.29
CA TYR A 45 1.01 -19.36 -19.69
C TYR A 45 0.65 -17.96 -19.21
N ARG A 46 -0.11 -17.25 -20.03
CA ARG A 46 -0.67 -15.95 -19.67
C ARG A 46 -1.92 -16.17 -18.82
N ASP A 47 -2.10 -15.32 -17.82
CA ASP A 47 -3.27 -15.37 -16.94
C ASP A 47 -4.58 -15.38 -17.76
N GLY A 48 -5.44 -16.34 -17.48
CA GLY A 48 -6.69 -16.58 -18.21
C GLY A 48 -6.56 -17.36 -19.53
N GLU A 49 -5.35 -17.66 -20.00
CA GLU A 49 -5.14 -18.50 -21.18
C GLU A 49 -4.89 -19.97 -20.81
N SER A 50 -5.36 -20.89 -21.65
CA SER A 50 -5.24 -22.34 -21.44
C SER A 50 -4.07 -22.99 -22.16
N THR A 51 -3.42 -22.28 -23.09
CA THR A 51 -2.34 -22.83 -23.92
C THR A 51 -1.01 -22.20 -23.52
N PRO A 52 -0.05 -22.97 -22.96
CA PRO A 52 1.25 -22.43 -22.63
C PRO A 52 2.11 -22.22 -23.89
N CYS A 53 2.99 -21.23 -23.83
CA CYS A 53 4.20 -21.18 -24.63
C CYS A 53 5.19 -22.22 -24.06
N ILE A 54 5.60 -23.18 -24.88
CA ILE A 54 6.51 -24.26 -24.49
C ILE A 54 7.89 -23.95 -25.07
N LEU A 55 8.88 -23.84 -24.19
CA LEU A 55 10.28 -23.62 -24.56
C LEU A 55 11.08 -24.86 -24.19
N GLN A 56 11.66 -25.52 -25.19
CA GLN A 56 12.65 -26.57 -24.93
C GLN A 56 13.90 -25.94 -24.33
N MET A 57 14.36 -26.49 -23.21
CA MET A 57 15.57 -26.00 -22.55
C MET A 57 16.81 -26.72 -23.10
N GLU A 58 17.85 -25.95 -23.39
CA GLU A 58 19.13 -26.43 -23.90
C GLU A 58 19.95 -27.07 -22.79
N ASP A 59 20.31 -28.34 -22.96
CA ASP A 59 21.23 -29.07 -22.08
C ASP A 59 22.64 -28.48 -22.16
N GLN A 60 23.15 -28.01 -21.02
CA GLN A 60 24.50 -27.47 -20.89
C GLN A 60 25.56 -28.56 -20.67
N HIS A 61 25.16 -29.84 -20.69
CA HIS A 61 25.99 -31.04 -20.54
C HIS A 61 26.69 -31.17 -19.19
N ASP A 62 26.12 -30.56 -18.16
CA ASP A 62 26.61 -30.62 -16.78
C ASP A 62 25.49 -30.71 -15.74
N GLY A 63 24.28 -31.09 -16.18
CA GLY A 63 23.08 -31.15 -15.34
C GLY A 63 22.30 -29.84 -15.29
N ARG A 64 22.75 -28.78 -15.98
CA ARG A 64 22.01 -27.52 -16.13
C ARG A 64 21.27 -27.46 -17.46
N TYR A 65 20.06 -26.93 -17.43
CA TYR A 65 19.23 -26.70 -18.60
C TYR A 65 18.82 -25.24 -18.61
N CYS A 66 18.94 -24.55 -19.74
CA CYS A 66 18.58 -23.14 -19.83
C CYS A 66 17.69 -22.81 -21.04
N CYS A 67 16.92 -21.74 -20.92
CA CYS A 67 16.25 -21.12 -22.05
C CYS A 67 16.08 -19.62 -21.81
N THR A 68 15.70 -18.91 -22.86
CA THR A 68 15.37 -17.48 -22.77
C THR A 68 13.94 -17.28 -23.23
N TYR A 69 13.17 -16.52 -22.47
CA TYR A 69 11.83 -16.08 -22.82
C TYR A 69 11.79 -14.56 -22.96
N THR A 70 11.00 -14.04 -23.90
CA THR A 70 10.76 -12.60 -24.04
C THR A 70 9.27 -12.38 -24.17
N ALA A 71 8.68 -11.69 -23.20
CA ALA A 71 7.27 -11.35 -23.22
C ALA A 71 7.01 -10.20 -24.20
N GLY A 72 6.08 -10.37 -25.14
CA GLY A 72 5.78 -9.35 -26.14
C GLY A 72 4.93 -8.16 -25.65
N SER A 73 4.26 -8.29 -24.51
CA SER A 73 3.37 -7.26 -23.96
C SER A 73 3.19 -7.41 -22.45
N ALA A 74 2.82 -6.33 -21.76
CA ALA A 74 2.47 -6.36 -20.34
C ALA A 74 1.37 -7.38 -20.02
N GLY A 75 1.42 -7.93 -18.81
CA GLY A 75 0.49 -8.96 -18.35
C GLY A 75 1.05 -9.78 -17.19
N LEU A 76 0.18 -10.58 -16.61
CA LEU A 76 0.54 -11.59 -15.61
C LEU A 76 0.76 -12.92 -16.32
N LEU A 77 1.91 -13.51 -16.10
CA LEU A 77 2.27 -14.83 -16.59
C LEU A 77 2.53 -15.75 -15.41
N PHE A 78 2.37 -17.04 -15.65
CA PHE A 78 2.73 -18.08 -14.71
C PHE A 78 3.55 -19.14 -15.42
N TYR A 79 4.48 -19.78 -14.70
CA TYR A 79 5.37 -20.77 -15.29
C TYR A 79 5.74 -21.90 -14.33
N TYR A 80 6.08 -23.05 -14.93
CA TYR A 80 6.68 -24.19 -14.26
C TYR A 80 7.62 -24.93 -15.23
N PHE A 81 8.39 -25.86 -14.69
CA PHE A 81 9.25 -26.72 -15.51
C PHE A 81 8.62 -28.10 -15.65
N LYS A 82 8.56 -28.63 -16.87
CA LYS A 82 8.17 -30.00 -17.13
C LYS A 82 9.39 -30.80 -17.50
N LEU A 83 9.62 -31.89 -16.79
CA LEU A 83 10.78 -32.75 -16.95
C LEU A 83 10.33 -34.15 -17.32
N VAL A 84 10.91 -34.72 -18.37
CA VAL A 84 10.74 -36.14 -18.69
C VAL A 84 12.02 -36.85 -18.33
N LEU A 85 11.96 -37.70 -17.31
CA LEU A 85 13.10 -38.42 -16.76
C LEU A 85 12.93 -39.92 -16.99
N TYR A 86 14.03 -40.63 -17.18
CA TYR A 86 14.03 -42.10 -17.25
C TYR A 86 14.38 -42.67 -15.87
N GLU A 87 13.38 -43.14 -15.14
CA GLU A 87 13.51 -43.77 -13.82
C GLU A 87 12.83 -45.16 -13.85
N ASN A 88 13.42 -46.15 -13.16
CA ASN A 88 12.88 -47.50 -13.02
C ASN A 88 12.52 -48.19 -14.37
N ASN A 89 13.34 -48.02 -15.40
CA ASN A 89 13.11 -48.53 -16.78
C ASN A 89 11.84 -47.97 -17.47
N SER A 90 11.36 -46.81 -17.03
CA SER A 90 10.20 -46.13 -17.61
C SER A 90 10.42 -44.63 -17.70
N GLU A 91 9.74 -43.98 -18.64
CA GLU A 91 9.68 -42.52 -18.68
C GLU A 91 8.67 -42.03 -17.65
N GLN A 92 9.06 -41.01 -16.90
CA GLN A 92 8.27 -40.37 -15.86
C GLN A 92 8.26 -38.86 -16.11
N THR A 93 7.08 -38.26 -16.05
CA THR A 93 6.90 -36.82 -16.26
C THR A 93 6.72 -36.12 -14.91
N TYR A 94 7.48 -35.06 -14.68
CA TYR A 94 7.45 -34.26 -13.46
C TYR A 94 7.12 -32.81 -13.80
N TYR A 95 6.23 -32.20 -13.02
CA TYR A 95 5.95 -30.77 -13.07
C TYR A 95 6.57 -30.12 -11.82
N TYR A 96 7.54 -29.25 -12.02
CA TYR A 96 8.33 -28.66 -10.95
C TYR A 96 7.99 -27.19 -10.73
N CYS A 97 7.47 -26.91 -9.53
CA CYS A 97 7.25 -25.58 -8.96
C CYS A 97 7.34 -25.66 -7.43
N LEU A 98 8.01 -24.70 -6.78
CA LEU A 98 8.01 -24.55 -5.32
C LEU A 98 6.85 -23.65 -4.91
N GLY A 99 5.63 -24.15 -5.13
CA GLY A 99 4.40 -23.57 -4.61
C GLY A 99 3.61 -24.52 -3.71
N LEU A 100 3.64 -25.84 -3.95
CA LEU A 100 3.20 -26.94 -3.06
C LEU A 100 3.34 -28.31 -3.79
N GLY A 101 4.59 -28.71 -4.06
CA GLY A 101 4.91 -30.11 -4.37
C GLY A 101 5.30 -30.44 -5.82
N VAL A 102 6.08 -31.51 -5.96
CA VAL A 102 6.33 -32.21 -7.22
C VAL A 102 5.10 -33.06 -7.51
N THR A 103 4.29 -32.71 -8.52
CA THR A 103 3.18 -33.58 -8.95
C THR A 103 3.70 -34.61 -9.95
N GLN A 104 3.43 -35.89 -9.67
CA GLN A 104 3.85 -37.04 -10.49
C GLN A 104 2.84 -37.43 -11.58
N ASN A 105 1.72 -36.71 -11.76
CA ASN A 105 0.64 -37.14 -12.65
C ASN A 105 0.16 -36.05 -13.61
N GLU A 106 -0.07 -36.44 -14.87
CA GLU A 106 -0.84 -35.69 -15.87
C GLU A 106 -2.30 -35.53 -15.39
N GLY A 107 -2.71 -34.33 -14.99
CA GLY A 107 -4.15 -34.04 -14.83
C GLY A 107 -4.57 -33.00 -13.81
N GLU A 108 -3.74 -32.64 -12.83
CA GLU A 108 -4.05 -31.57 -11.87
C GLU A 108 -2.91 -30.54 -11.85
N LEU A 109 -3.00 -29.55 -12.74
CA LEU A 109 -2.32 -28.27 -12.57
C LEU A 109 -2.92 -27.64 -11.30
N SER A 110 -2.24 -27.83 -10.18
CA SER A 110 -2.62 -27.17 -8.93
C SER A 110 -2.34 -25.66 -9.00
N GLU A 111 -2.92 -24.89 -8.08
CA GLU A 111 -2.83 -23.42 -7.92
C GLU A 111 -1.40 -22.86 -7.69
N HIS A 112 -0.33 -23.58 -8.07
CA HIS A 112 1.02 -23.45 -7.49
C HIS A 112 2.16 -23.14 -8.47
N SER A 113 1.91 -22.41 -9.56
CA SER A 113 2.99 -22.00 -10.47
C SER A 113 3.73 -20.75 -10.02
N TYR A 114 4.97 -20.58 -10.48
CA TYR A 114 5.71 -19.34 -10.27
C TYR A 114 5.04 -18.20 -11.03
N GLN A 115 5.05 -17.00 -10.47
CA GLN A 115 4.53 -15.81 -11.10
C GLN A 115 5.63 -15.08 -11.88
N LEU A 116 5.28 -14.50 -13.03
CA LEU A 116 6.10 -13.54 -13.76
C LEU A 116 5.23 -12.35 -14.16
N THR A 117 5.41 -11.23 -13.45
CA THR A 117 4.79 -9.96 -13.81
C THR A 117 5.55 -9.32 -14.97
N VAL A 118 4.83 -8.94 -16.02
CA VAL A 118 5.37 -8.19 -17.16
C VAL A 118 4.73 -6.80 -17.17
N TYR A 119 5.54 -5.75 -17.08
CA TYR A 119 5.07 -4.36 -17.09
C TYR A 119 5.47 -3.63 -18.38
N GLU A 120 4.70 -2.61 -18.77
CA GLU A 120 4.91 -1.89 -20.03
C GLU A 120 5.93 -0.76 -19.87
N ARG A 121 5.79 0.01 -18.78
CA ARG A 121 6.64 1.16 -18.47
C ARG A 121 7.06 1.17 -17.01
N GLU A 122 8.27 1.66 -16.77
CA GLU A 122 8.77 2.01 -15.44
C GLU A 122 7.92 3.16 -14.87
N VAL A 123 7.86 3.24 -13.54
CA VAL A 123 7.04 4.21 -12.81
C VAL A 123 7.90 4.97 -11.82
N GLU A 124 8.98 5.58 -12.31
CA GLU A 124 9.86 6.42 -11.50
C GLU A 124 9.07 7.53 -10.79
N ALA A 125 8.99 7.46 -9.46
CA ALA A 125 8.39 8.53 -8.69
C ALA A 125 9.36 9.71 -8.53
N PRO A 126 8.85 10.94 -8.33
CA PRO A 126 9.68 12.11 -8.08
C PRO A 126 10.58 11.94 -6.84
N ASP A 127 11.74 12.60 -6.84
CA ASP A 127 12.70 12.54 -5.73
C ASP A 127 12.06 12.92 -4.39
N TRP A 128 11.19 13.94 -4.39
CA TRP A 128 10.50 14.38 -3.19
C TRP A 128 9.64 13.28 -2.56
N TYR A 129 9.10 12.38 -3.38
CA TYR A 129 8.27 11.26 -2.94
C TYR A 129 9.12 10.07 -2.49
N GLN A 130 10.16 9.71 -3.25
CA GLN A 130 11.04 8.57 -2.90
C GLN A 130 11.78 8.79 -1.58
N ASP A 131 12.18 10.04 -1.28
CA ASP A 131 12.87 10.39 -0.04
C ASP A 131 11.90 10.87 1.07
N ALA A 132 10.59 10.68 0.87
CA ALA A 132 9.58 11.18 1.79
C ALA A 132 9.53 10.37 3.10
N VAL A 133 9.10 11.07 4.15
CA VAL A 133 8.41 10.48 5.30
C VAL A 133 7.01 11.08 5.32
N CYS A 134 6.02 10.21 5.10
CA CYS A 134 4.62 10.58 5.04
C CYS A 134 4.02 10.69 6.44
N TYR A 135 3.04 11.58 6.60
CA TYR A 135 2.24 11.71 7.80
C TYR A 135 0.76 11.78 7.43
N GLN A 136 -0.01 10.74 7.77
CA GLN A 136 -1.44 10.68 7.51
C GLN A 136 -2.21 11.47 8.58
N ILE A 137 -3.01 12.44 8.14
CA ILE A 137 -3.83 13.30 9.00
C ILE A 137 -5.30 13.04 8.73
N PHE A 138 -6.04 12.76 9.80
CA PHE A 138 -7.50 12.84 9.80
C PHE A 138 -7.91 14.25 10.24
N PRO A 139 -8.36 15.14 9.32
CA PRO A 139 -8.38 16.59 9.58
C PRO A 139 -9.17 17.01 10.82
N ASP A 140 -10.37 16.45 11.00
CA ASP A 140 -11.29 16.79 12.09
C ASP A 140 -10.81 16.33 13.48
N ARG A 141 -9.75 15.53 13.53
CA ARG A 141 -9.22 14.94 14.78
C ARG A 141 -7.79 15.38 15.07
N PHE A 142 -7.19 16.19 14.20
CA PHE A 142 -5.79 16.58 14.35
C PHE A 142 -5.62 17.82 15.22
N ALA A 143 -6.08 18.99 14.76
CA ALA A 143 -5.92 20.24 15.50
C ALA A 143 -6.97 21.26 15.08
N ASN A 144 -7.47 22.07 16.02
CA ASN A 144 -8.35 23.20 15.75
C ASN A 144 -7.57 24.51 15.93
N GLY A 145 -7.36 25.25 14.84
CA GLY A 145 -6.64 26.54 14.86
C GLY A 145 -7.56 27.76 14.89
N ASN A 146 -8.85 27.59 15.20
CA ASN A 146 -9.76 28.71 15.34
C ASN A 146 -9.69 29.31 16.75
N PRO A 147 -9.85 30.65 16.89
CA PRO A 147 -9.94 31.30 18.19
C PRO A 147 -11.00 30.67 19.08
N ASP A 148 -10.67 30.50 20.36
CA ASP A 148 -11.56 29.95 21.40
C ASP A 148 -12.09 28.53 21.09
N GLY A 149 -11.42 27.77 20.21
CA GLY A 149 -11.82 26.41 19.83
C GLY A 149 -13.13 26.36 19.05
N ARG A 150 -13.56 27.47 18.45
CA ARG A 150 -14.81 27.49 17.70
C ARG A 150 -14.76 26.57 16.48
N ILE A 151 -15.94 26.13 16.07
CA ILE A 151 -16.14 25.32 14.85
C ILE A 151 -17.00 26.16 13.93
N ASP A 152 -16.40 26.57 12.81
CA ASP A 152 -17.07 27.31 11.75
C ASP A 152 -17.85 26.32 10.86
N GLY A 153 -18.78 26.79 10.03
CA GLY A 153 -19.50 25.94 9.06
C GLY A 153 -20.29 24.77 9.65
N ARG A 154 -20.79 24.90 10.89
CA ARG A 154 -21.49 23.81 11.59
C ARG A 154 -22.69 23.32 10.79
N LYS A 155 -22.71 22.02 10.54
CA LYS A 155 -23.78 21.29 9.87
C LYS A 155 -24.94 21.08 10.84
N GLN A 156 -26.15 20.98 10.31
CA GLN A 156 -27.32 20.68 11.13
C GLN A 156 -27.22 19.25 11.69
N ASN A 157 -27.79 19.04 12.88
CA ASN A 157 -27.88 17.72 13.51
C ASN A 157 -26.50 17.03 13.76
N SER A 158 -25.43 17.79 13.96
CA SER A 158 -24.12 17.27 14.34
C SER A 158 -23.95 17.21 15.85
N PHE A 159 -23.23 16.20 16.33
CA PHE A 159 -22.74 16.13 17.71
C PHE A 159 -21.34 16.73 17.78
N ILE A 160 -21.15 17.70 18.68
CA ILE A 160 -19.86 18.38 18.87
C ILE A 160 -19.32 18.01 20.25
N TYR A 161 -18.09 17.51 20.30
CA TYR A 161 -17.43 17.20 21.57
C TYR A 161 -17.15 18.47 22.38
N GLY A 162 -17.36 18.38 23.69
CA GLY A 162 -17.06 19.47 24.62
C GLY A 162 -15.59 19.53 25.03
N THR A 163 -14.87 18.41 24.91
CA THR A 163 -13.44 18.26 25.22
C THR A 163 -12.79 17.34 24.19
N ASP A 164 -11.51 17.54 23.94
CA ASP A 164 -10.71 16.71 23.03
C ASP A 164 -10.34 15.34 23.61
N SER A 165 -10.48 15.17 24.92
CA SER A 165 -10.19 13.92 25.63
C SER A 165 -11.31 12.87 25.56
N ASP A 166 -12.51 13.25 25.10
CA ASP A 166 -13.64 12.32 25.00
C ASP A 166 -13.37 11.26 23.92
N LEU A 167 -13.99 10.09 24.06
CA LEU A 167 -13.84 9.02 23.08
C LEU A 167 -14.82 9.21 21.90
N PRO A 168 -14.38 8.95 20.66
CA PRO A 168 -15.23 9.06 19.48
C PRO A 168 -16.34 8.01 19.54
N MET A 169 -17.55 8.38 19.14
CA MET A 169 -18.70 7.47 19.10
C MET A 169 -19.67 7.87 17.99
N TYR A 170 -20.21 6.87 17.29
CA TYR A 170 -21.30 7.10 16.36
C TYR A 170 -22.64 7.10 17.10
N ILE A 171 -23.39 8.19 16.97
CA ILE A 171 -24.76 8.27 17.47
C ILE A 171 -25.66 7.56 16.47
N ARG A 172 -26.16 6.38 16.85
CA ARG A 172 -26.97 5.52 15.98
C ARG A 172 -28.46 5.62 16.30
N ASN A 173 -29.29 5.46 15.27
CA ASN A 173 -30.74 5.32 15.40
C ASN A 173 -31.13 3.87 15.78
N LYS A 174 -32.43 3.62 15.92
CA LYS A 174 -32.96 2.29 16.32
C LYS A 174 -32.65 1.18 15.32
N ASP A 175 -32.43 1.54 14.05
CA ASP A 175 -32.17 0.61 12.96
C ASP A 175 -30.67 0.38 12.75
N GLY A 176 -29.81 0.96 13.61
CA GLY A 176 -28.36 0.82 13.57
C GLY A 176 -27.64 1.79 12.62
N GLY A 177 -28.36 2.57 11.82
CA GLY A 177 -27.82 3.64 10.99
C GLY A 177 -27.34 4.83 11.82
N ILE A 178 -26.52 5.70 11.22
CA ILE A 178 -25.97 6.87 11.92
C ILE A 178 -27.01 7.99 11.91
N ASP A 179 -27.47 8.38 13.10
CA ASP A 179 -28.44 9.47 13.31
C ASP A 179 -27.74 10.83 13.31
N ARG A 180 -26.55 10.90 13.92
CA ARG A 180 -25.74 12.12 14.03
C ARG A 180 -24.27 11.79 13.92
N TRP A 181 -23.60 12.54 13.06
CA TRP A 181 -22.15 12.53 12.95
C TRP A 181 -21.52 13.36 14.07
N ASP A 182 -20.44 12.82 14.64
CA ASP A 182 -19.66 13.42 15.71
C ASP A 182 -18.46 14.22 15.18
N PHE A 183 -18.14 15.36 15.78
CA PHE A 183 -17.04 16.25 15.37
C PHE A 183 -16.31 16.83 16.57
N TYR A 184 -14.98 16.91 16.47
CA TYR A 184 -14.14 17.60 17.44
C TYR A 184 -13.76 19.01 16.95
N GLY A 185 -13.82 19.27 15.64
CA GLY A 185 -13.58 20.59 15.07
C GLY A 185 -12.16 20.83 14.57
N GLY A 186 -11.39 19.76 14.34
CA GLY A 186 -10.10 19.90 13.68
C GLY A 186 -10.26 20.49 12.28
N ASN A 187 -9.32 21.34 11.85
CA ASN A 187 -9.48 22.16 10.64
C ASN A 187 -8.14 22.52 9.99
N ILE A 188 -8.21 23.12 8.80
CA ILE A 188 -7.05 23.48 7.98
C ILE A 188 -6.12 24.46 8.73
N ARG A 189 -6.68 25.42 9.46
CA ARG A 189 -5.89 26.36 10.28
C ARG A 189 -5.11 25.65 11.36
N GLY A 190 -5.71 24.65 12.01
CA GLY A 190 -5.00 23.81 12.97
C GLY A 190 -3.83 23.07 12.33
N ILE A 191 -3.99 22.53 11.11
CA ILE A 191 -2.87 21.91 10.38
C ILE A 191 -1.77 22.95 10.11
N ILE A 192 -2.13 24.16 9.65
CA ILE A 192 -1.19 25.27 9.42
C ILE A 192 -0.38 25.60 10.68
N GLU A 193 -1.05 25.73 11.83
CA GLU A 193 -0.39 26.04 13.11
C GLU A 193 0.58 24.93 13.57
N LYS A 194 0.37 23.70 13.11
CA LYS A 194 1.18 22.53 13.46
C LYS A 194 2.24 22.18 12.41
N ILE A 195 2.40 22.97 11.36
CA ILE A 195 3.54 22.82 10.41
C ILE A 195 4.90 22.82 11.14
N PRO A 196 5.17 23.69 12.14
CA PRO A 196 6.42 23.63 12.90
C PRO A 196 6.63 22.28 13.60
N TYR A 197 5.57 21.68 14.15
CA TYR A 197 5.62 20.36 14.78
C TYR A 197 5.97 19.26 13.76
N LEU A 198 5.29 19.25 12.60
CA LEU A 198 5.57 18.29 11.53
C LEU A 198 7.02 18.39 11.02
N LYS A 199 7.52 19.62 10.89
CA LYS A 199 8.90 19.88 10.48
C LYS A 199 9.92 19.43 11.52
N GLU A 200 9.66 19.68 12.81
CA GLU A 200 10.51 19.22 13.90
C GLU A 200 10.55 17.69 13.98
N LEU A 201 9.43 17.02 13.68
CA LEU A 201 9.36 15.57 13.59
C LEU A 201 10.14 15.02 12.39
N GLY A 202 10.34 15.83 11.34
CA GLY A 202 11.08 15.47 10.12
C GLY A 202 10.20 15.01 8.96
N ILE A 203 8.90 15.33 9.00
CA ILE A 203 7.91 15.02 7.97
C ILE A 203 8.14 15.88 6.72
N THR A 204 8.02 15.27 5.54
CA THR A 204 8.14 15.95 4.24
C THR A 204 7.00 15.71 3.28
N MET A 205 6.01 14.92 3.69
CA MET A 205 4.77 14.72 2.96
C MET A 205 3.64 14.52 3.96
N ILE A 206 2.50 15.14 3.72
CA ILE A 206 1.26 14.81 4.42
C ILE A 206 0.29 14.16 3.45
N TYR A 207 -0.45 13.18 3.97
CA TYR A 207 -1.61 12.59 3.33
C TYR A 207 -2.85 13.00 4.13
N LEU A 208 -3.76 13.74 3.50
CA LEU A 208 -5.02 14.13 4.12
C LEU A 208 -6.11 13.13 3.74
N ASN A 209 -6.76 12.55 4.75
CA ASN A 209 -8.09 11.97 4.56
C ASN A 209 -9.05 13.02 3.95
N PRO A 210 -10.21 12.60 3.39
CA PRO A 210 -11.01 13.47 2.51
C PRO A 210 -11.31 14.84 3.12
N VAL A 211 -11.10 15.90 2.33
CA VAL A 211 -11.25 17.31 2.76
C VAL A 211 -12.44 18.01 2.11
N PHE A 212 -13.10 17.35 1.15
CA PHE A 212 -14.21 17.94 0.41
C PHE A 212 -15.50 17.96 1.22
N GLU A 213 -16.42 18.85 0.85
CA GLU A 213 -17.71 19.02 1.50
C GLU A 213 -18.42 17.67 1.61
N ALA A 214 -18.80 17.27 2.82
CA ALA A 214 -19.52 16.02 3.09
C ALA A 214 -20.48 16.17 4.28
N THR A 215 -21.20 15.11 4.68
CA THR A 215 -22.06 15.17 5.88
C THR A 215 -21.32 14.69 7.12
N SER A 216 -20.49 13.66 6.99
CA SER A 216 -19.76 13.03 8.10
C SER A 216 -18.48 13.76 8.54
N ASN A 217 -17.83 13.21 9.57
CA ASN A 217 -16.48 13.60 9.98
C ASN A 217 -15.37 12.99 9.10
N HIS A 218 -15.61 11.81 8.53
CA HIS A 218 -14.63 11.11 7.70
C HIS A 218 -14.65 11.58 6.24
N ARG A 219 -15.76 12.20 5.81
CA ARG A 219 -15.94 12.87 4.52
C ARG A 219 -15.87 12.00 3.27
N TYR A 220 -15.83 10.67 3.42
CA TYR A 220 -16.03 9.72 2.31
C TYR A 220 -17.43 9.81 1.67
N ASP A 221 -18.43 10.30 2.39
CA ASP A 221 -19.76 10.62 1.88
C ASP A 221 -19.80 11.98 1.15
N THR A 222 -18.92 12.15 0.14
CA THR A 222 -18.68 13.44 -0.52
C THR A 222 -19.97 14.07 -1.05
N ASN A 223 -20.27 15.28 -0.62
CA ASN A 223 -21.40 16.09 -1.07
C ASN A 223 -21.06 16.99 -2.27
N ASP A 224 -19.88 17.60 -2.31
CA ASP A 224 -19.39 18.41 -3.44
C ASP A 224 -17.85 18.32 -3.54
N TYR A 225 -17.35 17.62 -4.57
CA TYR A 225 -15.90 17.49 -4.82
C TYR A 225 -15.20 18.82 -5.13
N MET A 226 -15.97 19.83 -5.53
CA MET A 226 -15.43 21.11 -5.96
C MET A 226 -15.35 22.11 -4.81
N LYS A 227 -15.63 21.70 -3.56
CA LYS A 227 -15.57 22.59 -2.39
C LYS A 227 -14.86 21.92 -1.22
N ILE A 228 -14.10 22.72 -0.48
CA ILE A 228 -13.61 22.34 0.85
C ILE A 228 -14.80 22.27 1.82
N ASP A 229 -14.76 21.29 2.72
CA ASP A 229 -15.78 21.15 3.75
C ASP A 229 -15.81 22.38 4.66
N PRO A 230 -16.99 23.01 4.87
CA PRO A 230 -17.08 24.28 5.58
C PRO A 230 -16.71 24.18 7.07
N MET A 231 -16.68 22.99 7.67
CA MET A 231 -16.14 22.81 9.03
C MET A 231 -14.60 22.75 9.06
N LEU A 232 -13.95 22.42 7.94
CA LEU A 232 -12.48 22.43 7.83
C LEU A 232 -11.92 23.79 7.45
N GLY A 233 -12.68 24.62 6.72
CA GLY A 233 -12.27 25.95 6.32
C GLY A 233 -12.78 26.35 4.95
N THR A 234 -12.07 27.27 4.31
CA THR A 234 -12.36 27.80 2.97
C THR A 234 -11.33 27.35 1.95
N GLU A 235 -11.59 27.59 0.66
CA GLU A 235 -10.58 27.39 -0.39
C GLU A 235 -9.36 28.30 -0.19
N ASP A 236 -9.54 29.50 0.36
CA ASP A 236 -8.43 30.41 0.69
C ASP A 236 -7.56 29.84 1.82
N ASP A 237 -8.18 29.27 2.88
CA ASP A 237 -7.43 28.59 3.94
C ASP A 237 -6.66 27.38 3.37
N PHE A 238 -7.24 26.65 2.40
CA PHE A 238 -6.57 25.54 1.73
C PHE A 238 -5.40 25.98 0.85
N ALA A 239 -5.55 27.07 0.10
CA ALA A 239 -4.46 27.66 -0.66
C ALA A 239 -3.32 28.14 0.25
N GLU A 240 -3.64 28.75 1.40
CA GLU A 240 -2.66 29.12 2.41
C GLU A 240 -1.93 27.90 2.98
N LEU A 241 -2.67 26.81 3.25
CA LEU A 241 -2.08 25.55 3.71
C LEU A 241 -1.05 25.02 2.72
N LEU A 242 -1.40 24.90 1.43
CA LEU A 242 -0.48 24.44 0.39
C LEU A 242 0.76 25.32 0.33
N GLN A 243 0.58 26.65 0.28
CA GLN A 243 1.69 27.59 0.25
C GLN A 243 2.64 27.41 1.44
N LYS A 244 2.11 27.28 2.66
CA LYS A 244 2.93 27.15 3.88
C LYS A 244 3.61 25.80 4.00
N LEU A 245 2.96 24.72 3.55
CA LEU A 245 3.55 23.39 3.51
C LEU A 245 4.71 23.36 2.51
N HIS A 246 4.50 23.84 1.28
CA HIS A 246 5.54 23.91 0.25
C HIS A 246 6.71 24.81 0.67
N ALA A 247 6.44 25.95 1.32
CA ALA A 247 7.49 26.81 1.88
C ALA A 247 8.33 26.13 2.97
N ASN A 248 7.83 25.03 3.54
CA ASN A 248 8.55 24.19 4.51
C ASN A 248 9.03 22.86 3.92
N GLY A 249 8.93 22.66 2.60
CA GLY A 249 9.35 21.42 1.93
C GLY A 249 8.46 20.23 2.25
N ILE A 250 7.18 20.47 2.56
CA ILE A 250 6.19 19.44 2.84
C ILE A 250 5.21 19.37 1.66
N HIS A 251 5.11 18.20 1.03
CA HIS A 251 4.18 17.92 -0.07
C HIS A 251 2.83 17.43 0.44
N VAL A 252 1.78 17.51 -0.38
CA VAL A 252 0.41 17.15 -0.02
C VAL A 252 -0.21 16.15 -0.98
N ILE A 253 -0.64 15.01 -0.44
CA ILE A 253 -1.50 14.04 -1.11
C ILE A 253 -2.93 14.17 -0.58
N LEU A 254 -3.91 14.22 -1.49
CA LEU A 254 -5.34 14.20 -1.14
C LEU A 254 -5.97 12.83 -1.39
N ASP A 255 -7.01 12.53 -0.64
CA ASP A 255 -7.85 11.35 -0.87
C ASP A 255 -8.89 11.59 -1.99
N GLY A 256 -8.91 10.69 -2.97
CA GLY A 256 -9.78 10.70 -4.14
C GLY A 256 -10.86 9.63 -4.04
N VAL A 257 -12.02 10.01 -3.48
CA VAL A 257 -13.18 9.12 -3.29
C VAL A 257 -14.06 9.15 -4.54
N PHE A 258 -13.76 8.35 -5.56
CA PHE A 258 -14.46 8.43 -6.87
C PHE A 258 -15.40 7.26 -7.16
N ASN A 259 -15.60 6.36 -6.18
CA ASN A 259 -16.46 5.19 -6.33
C ASN A 259 -17.94 5.49 -6.02
N HIS A 260 -18.18 6.39 -5.07
CA HIS A 260 -19.51 6.73 -4.58
C HIS A 260 -19.54 8.19 -4.12
N VAL A 261 -20.73 8.72 -3.88
CA VAL A 261 -20.95 10.05 -3.28
C VAL A 261 -21.83 9.90 -2.05
N GLY A 262 -21.94 10.93 -1.21
CA GLY A 262 -22.94 10.95 -0.15
C GLY A 262 -24.36 11.02 -0.71
N LYS A 263 -25.34 10.39 -0.05
CA LYS A 263 -26.76 10.47 -0.42
C LYS A 263 -27.29 11.91 -0.51
N ASN A 264 -26.72 12.81 0.28
CA ASN A 264 -27.12 14.21 0.33
C ASN A 264 -26.26 15.10 -0.55
N SER A 265 -25.42 14.51 -1.42
CA SER A 265 -24.57 15.25 -2.34
C SER A 265 -25.37 16.10 -3.31
N ARG A 266 -24.71 17.10 -3.89
CA ARG A 266 -25.28 17.89 -4.98
C ARG A 266 -25.68 17.02 -6.18
N TYR A 267 -24.97 15.92 -6.37
CA TYR A 267 -25.14 15.00 -7.50
C TYR A 267 -26.35 14.08 -7.31
N PHE A 268 -26.61 13.62 -6.08
CA PHE A 268 -27.73 12.71 -5.76
C PHE A 268 -28.91 13.43 -5.11
N ASN A 269 -28.65 14.20 -4.04
CA ASN A 269 -29.54 15.14 -3.36
C ASN A 269 -30.80 14.54 -2.71
N ALA A 270 -30.71 13.36 -2.09
CA ALA A 270 -31.87 12.70 -1.47
C ALA A 270 -32.53 13.56 -0.36
N GLY A 271 -31.73 14.24 0.45
CA GLY A 271 -32.19 15.12 1.53
C GLY A 271 -32.58 16.54 1.11
N GLY A 272 -32.46 16.91 -0.17
CA GLY A 272 -32.82 18.26 -0.66
C GLY A 272 -31.89 19.39 -0.20
N LEU A 273 -30.66 19.10 0.22
CA LEU A 273 -29.68 20.11 0.65
C LEU A 273 -29.34 21.12 -0.45
N TYR A 274 -29.46 20.73 -1.71
CA TYR A 274 -29.15 21.56 -2.88
C TYR A 274 -30.41 22.04 -3.62
N GLY A 275 -31.56 22.10 -2.92
CA GLY A 275 -32.85 22.51 -3.49
C GLY A 275 -33.68 21.34 -3.99
N ASP A 276 -34.89 21.62 -4.49
CA ASP A 276 -35.85 20.58 -4.88
C ASP A 276 -35.66 20.00 -6.29
N ASP A 277 -35.02 20.77 -7.18
CA ASP A 277 -34.89 20.40 -8.60
C ASP A 277 -33.47 19.92 -8.98
N GLU A 278 -32.53 19.92 -8.03
CA GLU A 278 -31.14 19.48 -8.25
C GLU A 278 -30.95 18.02 -7.79
N GLY A 279 -30.00 17.32 -8.43
CA GLY A 279 -29.60 15.96 -8.06
C GLY A 279 -30.47 14.86 -8.65
N ALA A 280 -29.84 13.71 -8.88
CA ALA A 280 -30.42 12.57 -9.57
C ALA A 280 -31.65 11.99 -8.86
N PHE A 281 -31.69 11.99 -7.52
CA PHE A 281 -32.79 11.40 -6.74
C PHE A 281 -34.08 12.23 -6.80
N ARG A 282 -33.97 13.56 -6.96
CA ARG A 282 -35.14 14.46 -6.94
C ARG A 282 -35.65 14.77 -8.34
N ASN A 283 -34.76 14.83 -9.33
CA ASN A 283 -35.11 15.23 -10.68
C ASN A 283 -34.49 14.30 -11.74
N LYS A 284 -35.35 13.60 -12.51
CA LYS A 284 -34.93 12.75 -13.63
C LYS A 284 -34.31 13.53 -14.80
N GLU A 285 -34.59 14.82 -14.90
CA GLU A 285 -34.00 15.72 -15.89
C GLU A 285 -32.69 16.37 -15.38
N SER A 286 -32.25 16.04 -14.17
CA SER A 286 -30.96 16.47 -13.64
C SER A 286 -29.83 16.02 -14.56
N LYS A 287 -28.86 16.90 -14.80
CA LYS A 287 -27.63 16.57 -15.53
C LYS A 287 -26.81 15.44 -14.89
N TYR A 288 -27.06 15.17 -13.60
CA TYR A 288 -26.40 14.08 -12.85
C TYR A 288 -27.19 12.77 -12.89
N TYR A 289 -28.41 12.73 -13.45
CA TYR A 289 -29.27 11.54 -13.40
C TYR A 289 -28.59 10.31 -14.01
N SER A 290 -27.89 10.48 -15.13
CA SER A 290 -27.17 9.42 -15.83
C SER A 290 -25.95 8.89 -15.07
N TRP A 291 -25.50 9.58 -14.01
CA TRP A 291 -24.38 9.13 -13.20
C TRP A 291 -24.77 7.99 -12.24
N PHE A 292 -26.05 7.69 -12.08
CA PHE A 292 -26.53 6.70 -11.12
C PHE A 292 -27.44 5.68 -11.79
N HIS A 293 -27.39 4.44 -11.29
CA HIS A 293 -28.31 3.40 -11.71
C HIS A 293 -29.47 3.26 -10.72
N PHE A 294 -30.70 3.57 -11.17
CA PHE A 294 -31.92 3.37 -10.40
C PHE A 294 -32.62 2.09 -10.85
N ILE A 295 -32.79 1.14 -9.92
CA ILE A 295 -33.56 -0.09 -10.11
C ILE A 295 -35.06 0.25 -10.07
N HIS A 296 -35.48 1.05 -9.09
CA HIS A 296 -36.82 1.62 -8.97
C HIS A 296 -36.76 3.06 -8.49
N TYR A 297 -37.03 4.01 -9.37
CA TYR A 297 -36.87 5.43 -9.06
C TYR A 297 -37.98 5.96 -8.12
N PRO A 298 -37.64 6.76 -7.09
CA PRO A 298 -36.28 7.11 -6.67
C PRO A 298 -35.71 6.16 -5.59
N ASP A 299 -36.53 5.26 -5.04
CA ASP A 299 -36.29 4.59 -3.77
C ASP A 299 -35.28 3.43 -3.79
N SER A 300 -34.91 2.91 -4.96
CA SER A 300 -33.98 1.78 -5.10
C SER A 300 -32.95 2.02 -6.20
N TYR A 301 -31.67 1.91 -5.83
CA TYR A 301 -30.51 2.26 -6.63
C TYR A 301 -29.26 1.51 -6.15
N ASP A 302 -28.24 1.46 -7.00
CA ASP A 302 -26.97 0.83 -6.64
C ASP A 302 -26.22 1.66 -5.58
N SER A 303 -25.69 0.97 -4.58
CA SER A 303 -25.02 1.59 -3.43
C SER A 303 -23.86 0.73 -2.93
N TRP A 304 -22.87 1.39 -2.33
CA TRP A 304 -21.64 0.72 -1.92
C TRP A 304 -21.92 -0.25 -0.78
N TRP A 305 -21.69 -1.55 -1.04
CA TRP A 305 -22.02 -2.65 -0.11
C TRP A 305 -23.47 -2.64 0.41
N GLY A 306 -24.41 -2.10 -0.37
CA GLY A 306 -25.82 -1.96 0.03
C GLY A 306 -26.07 -0.86 1.07
N VAL A 307 -25.08 -0.02 1.38
CA VAL A 307 -25.24 1.13 2.27
C VAL A 307 -25.88 2.27 1.48
N SER A 308 -27.19 2.45 1.63
CA SER A 308 -27.98 3.45 0.90
C SER A 308 -27.50 4.91 1.08
N ASP A 309 -26.71 5.18 2.12
CA ASP A 309 -26.10 6.49 2.33
C ASP A 309 -24.97 6.81 1.33
N LEU A 310 -24.49 5.81 0.58
CA LEU A 310 -23.37 5.90 -0.37
C LEU A 310 -23.79 5.39 -1.76
N PRO A 311 -24.65 6.12 -2.50
CA PRO A 311 -24.99 5.78 -3.89
C PRO A 311 -23.74 5.70 -4.77
N THR A 312 -23.61 4.59 -5.49
CA THR A 312 -22.48 4.37 -6.40
C THR A 312 -22.69 5.12 -7.71
N VAL A 313 -21.62 5.72 -8.21
CA VAL A 313 -21.61 6.38 -9.52
C VAL A 313 -21.27 5.39 -10.63
N ASP A 314 -21.79 5.62 -11.83
CA ASP A 314 -21.40 4.91 -13.04
C ASP A 314 -20.05 5.45 -13.54
N LYS A 315 -19.00 4.64 -13.34
CA LYS A 315 -17.61 4.99 -13.71
C LYS A 315 -17.38 4.94 -15.22
N GLU A 316 -18.28 4.34 -15.99
CA GLU A 316 -18.24 4.31 -17.45
C GLU A 316 -19.01 5.48 -18.08
N ASN A 317 -19.72 6.29 -17.27
CA ASN A 317 -20.43 7.46 -17.74
C ASN A 317 -19.45 8.56 -18.22
N PRO A 318 -19.48 8.97 -19.51
CA PRO A 318 -18.52 9.94 -20.03
C PRO A 318 -18.57 11.33 -19.35
N ASP A 319 -19.75 11.77 -18.91
CA ASP A 319 -19.89 13.06 -18.22
C ASP A 319 -19.25 13.00 -16.84
N TYR A 320 -19.39 11.88 -16.13
CA TYR A 320 -18.74 11.66 -14.84
C TYR A 320 -17.21 11.55 -15.00
N GLN A 321 -16.74 10.79 -15.99
CA GLN A 321 -15.33 10.68 -16.34
C GLN A 321 -14.70 12.05 -16.63
N GLN A 322 -15.36 12.86 -17.47
CA GLN A 322 -14.93 14.22 -17.79
C GLN A 322 -14.95 15.13 -16.54
N PHE A 323 -15.91 14.94 -15.63
CA PHE A 323 -15.98 15.68 -14.39
C PHE A 323 -14.84 15.33 -13.41
N ILE A 324 -14.43 14.06 -13.32
CA ILE A 324 -13.35 13.65 -12.40
C ILE A 324 -11.98 13.99 -12.97
N TYR A 325 -11.68 13.58 -14.21
CA TYR A 325 -10.33 13.68 -14.78
C TYR A 325 -10.28 14.35 -16.15
N GLY A 326 -11.30 15.13 -16.53
CA GLY A 326 -11.21 15.98 -17.72
C GLY A 326 -10.03 16.95 -17.67
N LYS A 327 -9.53 17.38 -18.84
CA LYS A 327 -8.37 18.28 -18.93
C LYS A 327 -8.55 19.66 -18.28
N LYS A 328 -9.79 20.12 -18.15
CA LYS A 328 -10.16 21.42 -17.58
C LYS A 328 -11.40 21.26 -16.72
N ASP A 329 -11.45 22.05 -15.65
CA ASP A 329 -12.59 22.17 -14.74
C ASP A 329 -13.04 20.85 -14.10
N SER A 330 -12.18 19.83 -14.16
CA SER A 330 -12.37 18.55 -13.48
C SER A 330 -11.84 18.60 -12.05
N VAL A 331 -12.27 17.65 -11.22
CA VAL A 331 -11.80 17.52 -9.83
C VAL A 331 -10.27 17.42 -9.78
N ILE A 332 -9.68 16.50 -10.55
CA ILE A 332 -8.22 16.32 -10.58
C ILE A 332 -7.53 17.60 -11.07
N SER A 333 -7.99 18.20 -12.18
CA SER A 333 -7.34 19.39 -12.74
C SER A 333 -7.42 20.62 -11.83
N LYS A 334 -8.55 20.83 -11.13
CA LYS A 334 -8.73 21.95 -10.20
C LYS A 334 -7.74 21.85 -9.04
N TRP A 335 -7.77 20.74 -8.30
CA TRP A 335 -7.01 20.64 -7.05
C TRP A 335 -5.52 20.41 -7.29
N THR A 336 -5.14 19.67 -8.34
CA THR A 336 -3.73 19.58 -8.75
C THR A 336 -3.23 20.92 -9.29
N GLY A 337 -4.08 21.68 -9.99
CA GLY A 337 -3.78 23.06 -10.40
C GLY A 337 -3.62 24.04 -9.23
N PHE A 338 -4.29 23.80 -8.09
CA PHE A 338 -4.08 24.55 -6.85
C PHE A 338 -2.73 24.26 -6.17
N GLY A 339 -2.08 23.15 -6.51
CA GLY A 339 -0.78 22.77 -5.95
C GLY A 339 -0.76 21.43 -5.22
N VAL A 340 -1.83 20.63 -5.25
CA VAL A 340 -1.80 19.27 -4.72
C VAL A 340 -0.76 18.43 -5.47
N ASP A 341 0.09 17.72 -4.72
CA ASP A 341 1.25 16.98 -5.23
C ASP A 341 0.93 15.52 -5.61
N GLY A 342 -0.18 14.98 -5.13
CA GLY A 342 -0.61 13.64 -5.51
C GLY A 342 -1.98 13.27 -4.99
N TRP A 343 -2.41 12.07 -5.37
CA TRP A 343 -3.71 11.52 -4.98
C TRP A 343 -3.55 10.09 -4.45
N ARG A 344 -4.28 9.80 -3.38
CA ARG A 344 -4.56 8.45 -2.89
C ARG A 344 -5.97 8.10 -3.35
N LEU A 345 -6.13 7.02 -4.12
CA LEU A 345 -7.46 6.56 -4.57
C LEU A 345 -8.07 5.65 -3.52
N ASP A 346 -9.23 6.07 -3.01
CA ASP A 346 -10.06 5.29 -2.11
C ASP A 346 -10.67 4.08 -2.81
N VAL A 347 -10.61 2.93 -2.15
CA VAL A 347 -11.13 1.64 -2.63
C VAL A 347 -10.85 1.44 -4.12
N ALA A 348 -9.57 1.44 -4.50
CA ALA A 348 -9.15 1.38 -5.91
C ALA A 348 -9.73 0.16 -6.67
N ASP A 349 -10.03 -0.91 -5.93
CA ASP A 349 -10.70 -2.13 -6.41
C ASP A 349 -12.07 -1.90 -7.05
N GLU A 350 -12.76 -0.81 -6.70
CA GLU A 350 -14.09 -0.44 -7.20
C GLU A 350 -14.06 0.43 -8.45
N LEU A 351 -12.89 0.98 -8.77
CA LEU A 351 -12.67 1.77 -9.97
C LEU A 351 -12.26 0.84 -11.11
N THR A 352 -12.64 1.12 -12.35
CA THR A 352 -12.15 0.33 -13.49
C THR A 352 -10.69 0.69 -13.80
N ASP A 353 -9.92 -0.25 -14.35
CA ASP A 353 -8.51 0.00 -14.67
C ASP A 353 -8.38 1.21 -15.62
N ASP A 354 -9.27 1.32 -16.62
CA ASP A 354 -9.24 2.43 -17.57
C ASP A 354 -9.54 3.77 -16.90
N PHE A 355 -10.40 3.81 -15.89
CA PHE A 355 -10.66 4.99 -15.07
C PHE A 355 -9.39 5.45 -14.33
N ILE A 356 -8.68 4.52 -13.68
CA ILE A 356 -7.41 4.80 -12.99
C ILE A 356 -6.33 5.26 -13.99
N GLU A 357 -6.19 4.56 -15.12
CA GLU A 357 -5.23 4.93 -16.17
C GLU A 357 -5.52 6.33 -16.74
N ASN A 358 -6.79 6.73 -16.87
CA ASN A 358 -7.15 8.07 -17.35
C ASN A 358 -6.95 9.16 -16.30
N ILE A 359 -7.12 8.88 -15.00
CA ILE A 359 -6.64 9.76 -13.93
C ILE A 359 -5.13 9.93 -14.06
N ARG A 360 -4.39 8.82 -14.21
CA ARG A 360 -2.92 8.83 -14.35
C ARG A 360 -2.47 9.66 -15.54
N LYS A 361 -3.13 9.53 -16.70
CA LYS A 361 -2.87 10.36 -17.90
C LYS A 361 -3.12 11.84 -17.67
N THR A 362 -4.15 12.18 -16.90
CA THR A 362 -4.44 13.58 -16.55
C THR A 362 -3.38 14.15 -15.63
N LEU A 363 -2.87 13.34 -14.70
CA LEU A 363 -1.76 13.72 -13.83
C LEU A 363 -0.42 13.82 -14.57
N ASP A 364 -0.22 13.10 -15.67
CA ASP A 364 0.99 13.21 -16.52
C ASP A 364 1.14 14.62 -17.15
N ASP A 365 0.07 15.41 -17.25
CA ASP A 365 0.14 16.81 -17.69
C ASP A 365 0.76 17.74 -16.61
N TYR A 366 0.95 17.25 -15.38
CA TYR A 366 1.53 17.97 -14.26
C TYR A 366 2.89 17.37 -13.90
N LYS A 367 3.86 18.24 -13.61
CA LYS A 367 5.17 17.79 -13.19
C LYS A 367 5.10 17.16 -11.81
N GLU A 368 5.83 16.07 -11.64
CA GLU A 368 6.15 15.49 -10.34
C GLU A 368 4.90 15.18 -9.49
N ARG A 369 3.90 14.52 -10.10
CA ARG A 369 2.69 14.06 -9.41
C ARG A 369 2.66 12.56 -9.25
N VAL A 370 2.14 12.12 -8.10
CA VAL A 370 2.00 10.70 -7.75
C VAL A 370 0.53 10.29 -7.61
N LEU A 371 0.27 9.02 -7.92
CA LEU A 371 -1.04 8.39 -7.80
C LEU A 371 -0.87 7.05 -7.10
N ILE A 372 -1.41 6.94 -5.89
CA ILE A 372 -1.32 5.75 -5.03
C ILE A 372 -2.71 5.17 -4.86
N GLY A 373 -2.84 3.85 -4.82
CA GLY A 373 -4.13 3.19 -4.60
C GLY A 373 -4.23 2.56 -3.22
N GLU A 374 -5.45 2.54 -2.67
CA GLU A 374 -5.79 1.62 -1.61
C GLU A 374 -6.05 0.22 -2.19
N VAL A 375 -5.11 -0.70 -1.97
CA VAL A 375 -5.22 -2.13 -2.31
C VAL A 375 -4.67 -2.92 -1.12
N TRP A 376 -5.47 -3.84 -0.58
CA TRP A 376 -5.17 -4.50 0.71
C TRP A 376 -4.27 -5.74 0.57
N GLU A 377 -4.19 -6.29 -0.63
CA GLU A 377 -3.46 -7.51 -0.96
C GLU A 377 -2.36 -7.22 -2.01
N ASP A 378 -1.73 -8.28 -2.51
CA ASP A 378 -0.74 -8.18 -3.59
C ASP A 378 -1.37 -7.57 -4.85
N ALA A 379 -0.94 -6.36 -5.19
CA ALA A 379 -1.47 -5.56 -6.30
C ALA A 379 -1.10 -6.12 -7.68
N SER A 380 -0.11 -7.01 -7.78
CA SER A 380 0.34 -7.59 -9.05
C SER A 380 -0.56 -8.72 -9.54
N ASN A 381 -1.23 -9.39 -8.61
CA ASN A 381 -2.13 -10.50 -8.88
C ASN A 381 -3.51 -10.26 -8.22
N LYS A 382 -3.86 -9.02 -7.88
CA LYS A 382 -5.17 -8.73 -7.32
C LYS A 382 -6.28 -9.09 -8.31
N VAL A 383 -7.28 -9.83 -7.83
CA VAL A 383 -8.58 -10.01 -8.49
C VAL A 383 -9.61 -9.26 -7.67
N ALA A 384 -10.34 -8.36 -8.31
CA ALA A 384 -11.49 -7.69 -7.71
C ALA A 384 -12.66 -7.79 -8.70
N TYR A 385 -13.86 -8.10 -8.20
CA TYR A 385 -15.06 -8.24 -9.03
C TYR A 385 -14.85 -9.22 -10.22
N SER A 386 -14.21 -10.36 -9.94
CA SER A 386 -13.88 -11.39 -10.92
C SER A 386 -12.99 -10.93 -12.09
N LYS A 387 -12.31 -9.79 -11.94
CA LYS A 387 -11.40 -9.22 -12.94
C LYS A 387 -10.00 -9.08 -12.37
N ARG A 388 -9.00 -9.57 -13.12
CA ARG A 388 -7.58 -9.31 -12.83
C ARG A 388 -7.31 -7.82 -12.99
N ARG A 389 -6.74 -7.21 -11.95
CA ARG A 389 -6.41 -5.79 -11.93
C ARG A 389 -5.06 -5.53 -12.59
N ARG A 390 -4.90 -4.35 -13.19
CA ARG A 390 -3.71 -3.96 -13.98
C ARG A 390 -2.85 -2.89 -13.30
N TYR A 391 -2.93 -2.79 -11.98
CA TYR A 391 -2.33 -1.69 -11.20
C TYR A 391 -0.83 -1.50 -11.46
N VAL A 392 -0.09 -2.60 -11.59
CA VAL A 392 1.37 -2.63 -11.68
C VAL A 392 1.91 -2.59 -13.10
N TYR A 393 1.08 -2.47 -14.15
CA TYR A 393 1.55 -2.53 -15.54
C TYR A 393 2.20 -1.23 -16.04
N GLY A 394 2.22 -0.20 -15.19
CA GLY A 394 2.91 1.07 -15.41
C GLY A 394 1.99 2.25 -15.75
N ASN A 395 0.85 2.00 -16.40
CA ASN A 395 -0.13 3.05 -16.75
C ASN A 395 -1.11 3.40 -15.64
N GLY A 396 -1.21 2.55 -14.60
CA GLY A 396 -2.12 2.73 -13.48
C GLY A 396 -1.48 3.51 -12.33
N LEU A 397 -1.11 2.79 -11.27
CA LEU A 397 -0.65 3.38 -10.01
C LEU A 397 0.89 3.45 -9.95
N TYR A 398 1.41 4.42 -9.20
CA TYR A 398 2.83 4.45 -8.84
C TYR A 398 3.17 3.42 -7.75
N GLY A 399 2.23 3.16 -6.85
CA GLY A 399 2.35 2.23 -5.73
C GLY A 399 1.01 2.08 -5.01
N VAL A 400 0.99 1.31 -3.93
CA VAL A 400 -0.21 1.07 -3.12
C VAL A 400 0.06 1.27 -1.64
N MET A 401 -1.01 1.38 -0.85
CA MET A 401 -0.92 1.22 0.60
C MET A 401 -0.46 -0.21 0.91
N ASN A 402 0.72 -0.36 1.50
CA ASN A 402 1.41 -1.65 1.63
C ASN A 402 0.89 -2.48 2.81
N TYR A 403 -0.38 -2.87 2.76
CA TYR A 403 -1.03 -3.73 3.75
C TYR A 403 -0.40 -5.13 3.86
N PRO A 404 0.15 -5.75 2.80
CA PRO A 404 0.91 -6.99 2.94
C PRO A 404 2.16 -6.84 3.85
N LEU A 405 2.94 -5.77 3.68
CA LEU A 405 4.06 -5.47 4.59
C LEU A 405 3.58 -5.24 6.02
N ARG A 406 2.51 -4.46 6.21
CA ARG A 406 1.88 -4.23 7.51
C ARG A 406 1.57 -5.55 8.21
N LYS A 407 0.89 -6.46 7.49
CA LYS A 407 0.53 -7.77 8.00
C LYS A 407 1.76 -8.58 8.38
N CYS A 408 2.80 -8.58 7.54
CA CYS A 408 4.06 -9.26 7.83
C CYS A 408 4.73 -8.75 9.13
N ILE A 409 4.83 -7.43 9.30
CA ILE A 409 5.46 -6.83 10.48
C ILE A 409 4.63 -7.15 11.74
N ILE A 410 3.31 -6.98 11.69
CA ILE A 410 2.43 -7.26 12.84
C ILE A 410 2.50 -8.74 13.22
N ASP A 411 2.45 -9.64 12.25
CA ASP A 411 2.52 -11.07 12.50
C ASP A 411 3.87 -11.50 13.08
N LEU A 412 4.98 -10.87 12.65
CA LEU A 412 6.29 -11.08 13.22
C LEU A 412 6.33 -10.63 14.69
N VAL A 413 5.94 -9.39 15.00
CA VAL A 413 6.03 -8.85 16.38
C VAL A 413 5.04 -9.51 17.34
N LEU A 414 3.94 -10.07 16.84
CA LEU A 414 3.02 -10.89 17.62
C LEU A 414 3.41 -12.37 17.67
N SER A 415 4.51 -12.76 17.03
CA SER A 415 4.97 -14.15 16.91
C SER A 415 3.89 -15.10 16.36
N SER A 416 2.99 -14.59 15.50
CA SER A 416 1.93 -15.40 14.87
C SER A 416 2.42 -16.15 13.64
N ARG A 417 3.53 -15.70 13.04
CA ARG A 417 4.26 -16.36 11.95
C ARG A 417 5.77 -16.33 12.22
N SER A 418 6.48 -17.33 11.71
CA SER A 418 7.93 -17.45 11.88
C SER A 418 8.69 -16.42 11.03
N PRO A 419 9.91 -16.01 11.45
CA PRO A 419 10.78 -15.16 10.64
C PRO A 419 10.99 -15.65 9.20
N LEU A 420 11.03 -16.97 8.98
CA LEU A 420 11.23 -17.57 7.65
C LEU A 420 10.00 -17.38 6.75
N GLU A 421 8.80 -17.62 7.28
CA GLU A 421 7.55 -17.38 6.52
C GLU A 421 7.41 -15.91 6.12
N ILE A 422 7.74 -15.00 7.04
CA ILE A 422 7.75 -13.56 6.77
C ILE A 422 8.77 -13.20 5.69
N ALA A 423 10.00 -13.70 5.79
CA ALA A 423 11.03 -13.44 4.77
C ALA A 423 10.61 -13.93 3.39
N HIS A 424 9.98 -15.11 3.30
CA HIS A 424 9.49 -15.66 2.03
C HIS A 424 8.36 -14.80 1.43
N GLU A 425 7.37 -14.37 2.21
CA GLU A 425 6.29 -13.52 1.70
C GLU A 425 6.81 -12.16 1.21
N LEU A 426 7.73 -11.54 1.96
CA LEU A 426 8.34 -10.27 1.55
C LEU A 426 9.22 -10.40 0.29
N MET A 427 9.94 -11.52 0.15
CA MET A 427 10.69 -11.82 -1.08
C MET A 427 9.76 -12.08 -2.27
N GLN A 428 8.64 -12.76 -2.05
CA GLN A 428 7.62 -12.97 -3.07
C GLN A 428 7.01 -11.65 -3.54
N LEU A 429 6.65 -10.74 -2.62
CA LEU A 429 6.16 -9.40 -2.99
C LEU A 429 7.19 -8.62 -3.82
N ARG A 430 8.47 -8.69 -3.43
CA ARG A 430 9.56 -8.05 -4.17
C ARG A 430 9.78 -8.67 -5.55
N GLU A 431 9.61 -9.99 -5.68
CA GLU A 431 9.66 -10.67 -6.98
C GLU A 431 8.47 -10.27 -7.86
N ASN A 432 7.28 -10.19 -7.28
CA ASN A 432 6.03 -9.94 -7.97
C ASN A 432 5.91 -8.50 -8.48
N TYR A 433 6.41 -7.52 -7.74
CA TYR A 433 6.28 -6.11 -8.11
C TYR A 433 7.39 -5.65 -9.07
N PRO A 434 7.07 -4.83 -10.08
CA PRO A 434 8.07 -3.99 -10.73
C PRO A 434 8.84 -3.21 -9.69
N ARG A 435 10.15 -3.06 -9.91
CA ARG A 435 11.07 -2.46 -8.95
C ARG A 435 10.55 -1.11 -8.44
N ASP A 436 10.24 -0.17 -9.33
CA ASP A 436 9.78 1.16 -8.92
C ASP A 436 8.49 1.08 -8.11
N PHE A 437 7.54 0.23 -8.49
CA PHE A 437 6.27 0.07 -7.78
C PHE A 437 6.47 -0.40 -6.34
N PHE A 438 7.42 -1.33 -6.13
CA PHE A 438 7.82 -1.77 -4.80
C PHE A 438 8.42 -0.64 -3.97
N PHE A 439 9.30 0.17 -4.56
CA PHE A 439 9.93 1.32 -3.89
C PHE A 439 9.00 2.53 -3.70
N ASN A 440 7.90 2.60 -4.44
CA ASN A 440 6.94 3.69 -4.38
C ASN A 440 5.75 3.39 -3.45
N SER A 441 5.63 2.18 -2.92
CA SER A 441 4.50 1.79 -2.08
C SER A 441 4.53 2.52 -0.73
N LEU A 442 3.35 2.89 -0.22
CA LEU A 442 3.17 3.63 1.02
C LEU A 442 3.06 2.67 2.20
N ASN A 443 4.07 2.64 3.05
CA ASN A 443 4.22 1.69 4.15
C ASN A 443 3.57 2.23 5.43
N ASN A 444 2.53 1.57 5.92
CA ASN A 444 1.77 1.98 7.11
C ASN A 444 1.74 0.82 8.13
N LEU A 445 1.83 1.10 9.44
CA LEU A 445 1.55 0.10 10.48
C LEU A 445 0.08 0.11 10.92
N ASP A 446 -0.58 1.24 10.75
CA ASP A 446 -1.99 1.45 10.96
C ASP A 446 -2.47 2.65 10.12
N THR A 447 -3.78 2.82 10.07
CA THR A 447 -4.46 3.90 9.35
C THR A 447 -5.78 4.19 10.06
N HIS A 448 -6.52 5.16 9.52
CA HIS A 448 -7.91 5.41 9.90
C HIS A 448 -8.91 4.24 9.70
N ASP A 449 -8.52 3.13 9.07
CA ASP A 449 -9.36 1.94 8.86
C ASP A 449 -8.89 0.71 9.65
N THR A 450 -7.77 0.81 10.36
CA THR A 450 -7.23 -0.29 11.16
C THR A 450 -7.06 0.11 12.61
N LYS A 451 -6.98 -0.88 13.51
CA LYS A 451 -6.56 -0.65 14.89
C LYS A 451 -5.20 0.04 14.93
N ARG A 452 -5.02 0.94 15.90
CA ARG A 452 -3.72 1.57 16.15
C ARG A 452 -2.67 0.55 16.56
N ILE A 453 -1.42 0.76 16.17
CA ILE A 453 -0.31 -0.18 16.35
C ILE A 453 -0.06 -0.49 17.82
N ILE A 454 -0.22 0.51 18.70
CA ILE A 454 -0.10 0.31 20.15
C ILE A 454 -1.18 -0.67 20.64
N THR A 455 -2.42 -0.52 20.20
CA THR A 455 -3.51 -1.45 20.53
C THR A 455 -3.29 -2.82 19.90
N ALA A 456 -2.85 -2.89 18.64
CA ALA A 456 -2.55 -4.14 17.96
C ALA A 456 -1.45 -4.95 18.68
N CYS A 457 -0.44 -4.27 19.22
CA CYS A 457 0.60 -4.85 20.07
C CYS A 457 0.18 -5.00 21.54
N SER A 458 -1.11 -4.86 21.88
CA SER A 458 -1.64 -4.98 23.25
C SER A 458 -0.93 -4.08 24.28
N GLY A 459 -0.51 -2.89 23.86
CA GLY A 459 0.21 -1.91 24.67
C GLY A 459 1.68 -2.23 24.94
N LYS A 460 2.24 -3.29 24.35
CA LYS A 460 3.66 -3.68 24.52
C LYS A 460 4.57 -2.76 23.70
N MET A 461 5.01 -1.66 24.31
CA MET A 461 5.78 -0.62 23.62
C MET A 461 7.10 -1.10 22.97
N GLN A 462 7.74 -2.16 23.50
CA GLN A 462 8.93 -2.73 22.86
C GLN A 462 8.62 -3.34 21.49
N LEU A 463 7.46 -4.01 21.36
CA LEU A 463 6.98 -4.54 20.07
C LEU A 463 6.61 -3.41 19.11
N VAL A 464 5.98 -2.34 19.62
CA VAL A 464 5.64 -1.15 18.84
C VAL A 464 6.90 -0.51 18.25
N ARG A 465 7.95 -0.33 19.06
CA ARG A 465 9.24 0.21 18.60
C ARG A 465 9.88 -0.69 17.56
N THR A 466 9.90 -2.00 17.80
CA THR A 466 10.42 -2.98 16.84
C THR A 466 9.66 -2.92 15.51
N ALA A 467 8.34 -2.79 15.54
CA ALA A 467 7.52 -2.68 14.34
C ALA A 467 7.88 -1.42 13.53
N TRP A 468 8.08 -0.29 14.20
CA TRP A 468 8.54 0.95 13.56
C TRP A 468 9.95 0.84 12.99
N GLU A 469 10.89 0.25 13.73
CA GLU A 469 12.26 0.00 13.25
C GLU A 469 12.24 -0.84 11.96
N LEU A 470 11.47 -1.92 11.94
CA LEU A 470 11.30 -2.77 10.75
C LEU A 470 10.69 -1.99 9.57
N LEU A 471 9.64 -1.19 9.81
CA LEU A 471 8.98 -0.40 8.77
C LEU A 471 9.92 0.63 8.14
N PHE A 472 10.72 1.33 8.95
CA PHE A 472 11.64 2.37 8.48
C PHE A 472 12.88 1.82 7.76
N MET A 473 13.25 0.57 8.04
CA MET A 473 14.29 -0.18 7.34
C MET A 473 13.82 -0.70 5.98
N PHE A 474 12.52 -0.94 5.77
CA PHE A 474 11.99 -1.52 4.54
C PHE A 474 11.92 -0.48 3.38
N PRO A 475 12.13 -0.90 2.11
CA PRO A 475 11.91 -0.04 0.93
C PRO A 475 10.45 0.45 0.83
N GLY A 476 10.22 1.59 0.20
CA GLY A 476 8.91 2.25 0.20
C GLY A 476 8.88 3.48 1.10
N ILE A 477 7.74 4.17 1.13
CA ILE A 477 7.58 5.46 1.82
C ILE A 477 6.92 5.18 3.18
N PRO A 478 7.63 5.31 4.31
CA PRO A 478 7.02 5.14 5.62
C PRO A 478 5.99 6.25 5.85
N CYS A 479 4.86 5.86 6.41
CA CYS A 479 3.74 6.73 6.69
C CYS A 479 3.32 6.57 8.15
N VAL A 480 3.38 7.68 8.88
CA VAL A 480 3.00 7.77 10.29
C VAL A 480 1.55 8.22 10.36
N TYR A 481 0.69 7.46 11.02
CA TYR A 481 -0.69 7.89 11.27
C TYR A 481 -0.72 8.82 12.49
N TYR A 482 -1.41 9.95 12.36
CA TYR A 482 -1.31 11.00 13.38
C TYR A 482 -1.58 10.48 14.79
N GLY A 483 -0.70 10.82 15.72
CA GLY A 483 -0.81 10.48 17.12
C GLY A 483 -0.09 9.19 17.51
N ASP A 484 0.38 8.36 16.58
CA ASP A 484 1.17 7.18 16.94
C ASP A 484 2.50 7.56 17.59
N GLU A 485 3.13 8.62 17.11
CA GLU A 485 4.31 9.22 17.70
C GLU A 485 4.01 9.87 19.06
N ALA A 486 2.76 10.25 19.29
CA ALA A 486 2.27 10.80 20.55
C ALA A 486 1.75 9.73 21.52
N GLY A 487 1.78 8.45 21.15
CA GLY A 487 1.34 7.34 22.01
C GLY A 487 -0.18 7.08 22.00
N LEU A 488 -0.89 7.50 20.95
CA LEU A 488 -2.33 7.37 20.86
C LEU A 488 -2.74 5.90 20.66
N VAL A 489 -3.75 5.47 21.43
CA VAL A 489 -4.36 4.12 21.32
C VAL A 489 -5.74 4.21 20.67
N GLY A 490 -6.19 3.11 20.08
CA GLY A 490 -7.52 3.01 19.49
C GLY A 490 -7.79 1.62 18.91
N ASP A 491 -8.98 1.08 19.13
CA ASP A 491 -9.46 -0.17 18.52
C ASP A 491 -9.98 0.10 17.09
N SER A 492 -11.03 -0.56 16.62
CA SER A 492 -11.63 -0.31 15.32
C SER A 492 -12.39 1.02 15.25
N ASP A 493 -12.74 1.43 14.02
CA ASP A 493 -13.58 2.60 13.77
C ASP A 493 -14.83 2.64 14.67
N PRO A 494 -15.10 3.75 15.38
CA PRO A 494 -14.42 5.06 15.32
C PRO A 494 -13.27 5.26 16.32
N ASP A 495 -12.93 4.28 17.15
CA ASP A 495 -11.98 4.43 18.25
C ASP A 495 -10.53 4.64 17.78
N ASN A 496 -10.16 4.24 16.56
CA ASN A 496 -8.86 4.59 15.95
C ASN A 496 -8.77 6.07 15.48
N ARG A 497 -9.87 6.84 15.54
CA ARG A 497 -9.95 8.23 15.08
C ARG A 497 -10.12 9.21 16.26
N ARG A 498 -9.46 8.94 17.39
CA ARG A 498 -9.44 9.87 18.55
C ARG A 498 -8.73 11.17 18.22
N PHE A 499 -9.07 12.24 18.94
CA PHE A 499 -8.36 13.51 18.79
C PHE A 499 -6.88 13.39 19.19
N PHE A 500 -6.01 14.16 18.53
CA PHE A 500 -4.59 14.20 18.84
C PHE A 500 -4.35 14.77 20.26
N PRO A 501 -3.53 14.13 21.10
CA PRO A 501 -3.38 14.51 22.51
C PRO A 501 -2.42 15.69 22.72
N TRP A 502 -2.72 16.86 22.14
CA TRP A 502 -1.85 18.04 22.21
C TRP A 502 -1.53 18.44 23.66
N GLY A 503 -0.24 18.60 23.97
CA GLY A 503 0.24 18.91 25.33
C GLY A 503 0.28 17.72 26.28
N HIS A 504 -0.17 16.55 25.84
CA HIS A 504 -0.20 15.29 26.58
C HIS A 504 0.46 14.15 25.79
N GLU A 505 1.35 14.48 24.87
CA GLU A 505 2.05 13.52 24.02
C GLU A 505 3.00 12.64 24.85
N ASN A 506 3.08 11.36 24.53
CA ASN A 506 4.11 10.47 25.05
C ASN A 506 5.50 10.91 24.54
N GLN A 507 6.23 11.62 25.38
CA GLN A 507 7.53 12.21 25.02
C GLN A 507 8.59 11.14 24.68
N GLU A 508 8.52 9.95 25.28
CA GLU A 508 9.45 8.87 24.97
C GLU A 508 9.20 8.33 23.55
N MET A 509 7.93 8.12 23.18
CA MET A 509 7.56 7.70 21.83
C MET A 509 7.87 8.77 20.80
N LEU A 510 7.61 10.04 21.12
CA LEU A 510 7.90 11.17 20.24
C LEU A 510 9.39 11.28 19.96
N GLN A 511 10.24 11.17 20.99
CA GLN A 511 11.69 11.21 20.83
C GLN A 511 12.21 9.99 20.05
N PHE A 512 11.65 8.81 20.27
CA PHE A 512 11.96 7.61 19.51
C PHE A 512 11.64 7.80 18.02
N MET A 513 10.45 8.29 17.68
CA MET A 513 10.05 8.54 16.29
C MET A 513 10.91 9.63 15.64
N LYS A 514 11.22 10.73 16.34
CA LYS A 514 12.14 11.77 15.86
C LYS A 514 13.51 11.18 15.50
N CYS A 515 14.07 10.32 16.35
CA CYS A 515 15.34 9.65 16.09
C CYS A 515 15.27 8.77 14.83
N LEU A 516 14.21 7.95 14.72
CA LEU A 516 14.03 7.03 13.61
C LEU A 516 13.84 7.76 12.27
N ILE A 517 13.00 8.80 12.26
CA ILE A 517 12.79 9.66 11.09
C ILE A 517 14.08 10.37 10.71
N SER A 518 14.82 10.93 11.68
CA SER A 518 16.10 11.59 11.43
C SER A 518 17.12 10.64 10.82
N LYS A 519 17.22 9.38 11.30
CA LYS A 519 18.10 8.37 10.72
C LYS A 519 17.78 8.12 9.25
N ARG A 520 16.51 7.91 8.93
CA ARG A 520 16.06 7.69 7.55
C ARG A 520 16.34 8.89 6.66
N ARG A 521 15.99 10.10 7.12
CA ARG A 521 16.21 11.35 6.37
C ARG A 521 17.68 11.64 6.09
N ALA A 522 18.58 11.12 6.93
CA ALA A 522 20.02 11.29 6.77
C ALA A 522 20.69 10.20 5.90
N SER A 523 19.97 9.15 5.46
CA SER A 523 20.54 7.99 4.78
C SER A 523 19.82 7.68 3.47
N GLN A 524 20.52 7.89 2.35
CA GLN A 524 20.03 7.49 1.02
C GLN A 524 19.93 5.97 0.86
N VAL A 525 20.74 5.21 1.60
CA VAL A 525 20.64 3.74 1.64
C VAL A 525 19.27 3.30 2.18
N LEU A 526 18.73 3.99 3.18
CA LEU A 526 17.43 3.66 3.76
C LEU A 526 16.25 4.08 2.88
N SER A 527 16.37 5.16 2.09
CA SER A 527 15.31 5.52 1.13
C SER A 527 15.40 4.70 -0.16
N ARG A 528 16.58 4.62 -0.79
CA ARG A 528 16.77 4.14 -2.17
C ARG A 528 17.53 2.82 -2.31
N GLY A 529 18.10 2.29 -1.23
CA GLY A 529 18.90 1.07 -1.30
C GLY A 529 18.08 -0.19 -1.59
N GLU A 530 18.70 -1.17 -2.25
CA GLU A 530 18.15 -2.50 -2.46
C GLU A 530 17.92 -3.26 -1.14
N LEU A 531 17.07 -4.28 -1.18
CA LEU A 531 16.69 -5.07 0.00
C LEU A 531 17.51 -6.36 0.09
N SER A 532 17.91 -6.72 1.29
CA SER A 532 18.31 -8.08 1.65
C SER A 532 17.55 -8.50 2.90
N LEU A 533 17.16 -9.76 3.00
CA LEU A 533 16.53 -10.31 4.21
C LEU A 533 17.39 -11.41 4.81
N PHE A 534 17.34 -11.52 6.13
CA PHE A 534 18.15 -12.46 6.90
C PHE A 534 17.30 -13.20 7.92
N VAL A 535 17.47 -14.51 8.01
CA VAL A 535 16.78 -15.34 8.99
C VAL A 535 17.75 -16.33 9.62
N SER A 536 17.75 -16.42 10.95
CA SER A 536 18.52 -17.43 11.70
C SER A 536 17.75 -17.84 12.96
N GLY A 537 17.01 -18.95 12.91
CA GLY A 537 16.16 -19.36 14.03
C GLY A 537 15.08 -18.32 14.33
N THR A 538 15.13 -17.69 15.51
CA THR A 538 14.22 -16.60 15.91
C THR A 538 14.67 -15.22 15.42
N PHE A 539 15.84 -15.10 14.81
CA PHE A 539 16.34 -13.81 14.34
C PHE A 539 15.77 -13.46 12.97
N PHE A 540 15.33 -12.21 12.83
CA PHE A 540 14.92 -11.61 11.58
C PHE A 540 15.77 -10.37 11.31
N GLY A 541 16.23 -10.18 10.07
CA GLY A 541 17.05 -9.03 9.71
C GLY A 541 16.68 -8.44 8.36
N ILE A 542 16.91 -7.13 8.25
CA ILE A 542 16.72 -6.32 7.04
C ILE A 542 18.05 -5.65 6.72
N GLY A 543 18.58 -5.93 5.54
CA GLY A 543 19.72 -5.23 4.96
C GLY A 543 19.27 -4.26 3.89
N ARG A 544 19.92 -3.10 3.83
CA ARG A 544 19.77 -2.11 2.78
C ARG A 544 21.13 -1.77 2.20
N PHE A 545 21.25 -1.71 0.88
CA PHE A 545 22.52 -1.38 0.22
C PHE A 545 22.33 -0.50 -1.02
N LEU A 546 23.21 0.46 -1.21
CA LEU A 546 23.23 1.36 -2.36
C LEU A 546 24.69 1.64 -2.75
N GLY A 547 25.14 1.07 -3.87
CA GLY A 547 26.57 1.11 -4.22
C GLY A 547 27.42 0.43 -3.14
N ASP A 548 28.39 1.16 -2.60
CA ASP A 548 29.29 0.66 -1.54
C ASP A 548 28.76 0.91 -0.12
N GLU A 549 27.70 1.70 0.03
CA GLU A 549 27.08 1.98 1.33
C GLU A 549 26.04 0.90 1.65
N ALA A 550 26.03 0.42 2.89
CA ALA A 550 25.07 -0.56 3.34
C ALA A 550 24.81 -0.44 4.83
N VAL A 551 23.60 -0.82 5.25
CA VAL A 551 23.16 -0.91 6.64
C VAL A 551 22.47 -2.25 6.82
N ALA A 552 22.69 -2.93 7.93
CA ALA A 552 21.93 -4.13 8.29
C ALA A 552 21.40 -4.06 9.71
N TYR A 553 20.10 -4.31 9.84
CA TYR A 553 19.38 -4.42 11.09
C TYR A 553 19.07 -5.88 11.39
N LEU A 554 19.25 -6.32 12.63
CA LEU A 554 18.95 -7.66 13.10
C LEU A 554 18.22 -7.58 14.43
N VAL A 555 17.12 -8.32 14.58
CA VAL A 555 16.34 -8.40 15.82
C VAL A 555 16.14 -9.86 16.24
N ASN A 556 16.25 -10.13 17.54
CA ASN A 556 15.75 -11.37 18.12
C ASN A 556 14.22 -11.29 18.22
N ALA A 557 13.50 -11.83 17.23
CA ALA A 557 12.04 -11.84 17.20
C ALA A 557 11.47 -12.96 18.12
N SER A 558 11.77 -12.86 19.41
CA SER A 558 11.24 -13.76 20.44
C SER A 558 11.15 -13.09 21.81
N ASP A 559 10.32 -13.67 22.67
CA ASP A 559 10.13 -13.25 24.07
C ASP A 559 11.22 -13.75 25.03
N CYS A 560 12.27 -14.39 24.51
CA CYS A 560 13.33 -15.00 25.30
C CYS A 560 14.72 -14.53 24.82
N GLU A 561 15.73 -14.63 25.68
CA GLU A 561 17.12 -14.50 25.23
C GLU A 561 17.45 -15.57 24.19
N ALA A 562 18.10 -15.18 23.10
CA ALA A 562 18.58 -16.09 22.07
C ALA A 562 20.03 -15.75 21.67
N GLU A 563 20.80 -16.77 21.31
CA GLU A 563 22.15 -16.62 20.76
C GLU A 563 22.09 -16.67 19.23
N PHE A 564 22.68 -15.69 18.56
CA PHE A 564 22.74 -15.66 17.10
C PHE A 564 23.69 -16.74 16.57
N ASN A 565 23.18 -17.61 15.69
CA ASN A 565 23.93 -18.73 15.11
C ASN A 565 24.22 -18.53 13.61
N PRO A 566 25.47 -18.16 13.23
CA PRO A 566 25.88 -18.01 11.84
C PRO A 566 25.59 -19.21 10.94
N ASP A 567 25.64 -20.43 11.48
CA ASP A 567 25.47 -21.67 10.69
C ASP A 567 24.02 -21.89 10.25
N GLN A 568 23.06 -21.17 10.86
CA GLN A 568 21.64 -21.20 10.52
C GLN A 568 21.19 -20.01 9.66
N LEU A 569 22.11 -19.10 9.32
CA LEU A 569 21.77 -17.89 8.58
C LEU A 569 21.35 -18.22 7.15
N GLN A 570 20.11 -17.89 6.83
CA GLN A 570 19.58 -17.82 5.49
C GLN A 570 19.57 -16.36 5.04
N SER A 571 20.16 -16.10 3.87
CA SER A 571 20.23 -14.76 3.27
C SER A 571 19.46 -14.75 1.96
N PHE A 572 18.59 -13.75 1.79
CA PHE A 572 17.77 -13.56 0.62
C PHE A 572 18.18 -12.27 -0.09
N HIS A 573 18.57 -12.39 -1.37
CA HIS A 573 19.04 -11.28 -2.20
C HIS A 573 20.16 -10.45 -1.53
N ASP A 574 21.20 -11.14 -1.05
CA ASP A 574 22.36 -10.53 -0.37
C ASP A 574 23.52 -10.26 -1.33
N GLU A 575 23.31 -9.36 -2.30
CA GLU A 575 24.35 -9.05 -3.30
C GLU A 575 25.52 -8.26 -2.70
N ALA A 576 25.29 -7.51 -1.62
CA ALA A 576 26.30 -6.73 -0.90
C ALA A 576 27.08 -7.53 0.17
N GLY A 577 26.77 -8.82 0.36
CA GLY A 577 27.43 -9.69 1.34
C GLY A 577 27.23 -9.25 2.79
N LEU A 578 26.09 -8.61 3.09
CA LEU A 578 25.70 -8.16 4.42
C LEU A 578 25.51 -9.33 5.39
N GLY A 579 25.08 -10.51 4.92
CA GLY A 579 24.94 -11.71 5.76
C GLY A 579 26.28 -12.13 6.36
N ALA A 580 27.36 -12.08 5.59
CA ALA A 580 28.71 -12.35 6.08
C ALA A 580 29.16 -11.31 7.13
N LYS A 581 28.82 -10.03 6.93
CA LYS A 581 29.10 -8.96 7.89
C LYS A 581 28.32 -9.14 9.20
N LEU A 582 27.04 -9.52 9.13
CA LEU A 582 26.23 -9.88 10.30
C LEU A 582 26.84 -11.05 11.07
N CYS A 583 27.26 -12.11 10.37
CA CYS A 583 27.97 -13.22 10.98
C CYS A 583 29.25 -12.77 11.69
N GLN A 584 30.05 -11.91 11.06
CA GLN A 584 31.28 -11.40 11.68
C GLN A 584 31.01 -10.53 12.91
N ALA A 585 29.98 -9.69 12.86
CA ALA A 585 29.65 -8.75 13.93
C ALA A 585 28.96 -9.41 15.14
N PHE A 586 28.12 -10.42 14.89
CA PHE A 586 27.20 -10.96 15.89
C PHE A 586 27.36 -12.45 16.17
N ALA A 587 28.36 -13.13 15.61
CA ALA A 587 28.62 -14.55 15.89
C ALA A 587 28.60 -14.84 17.39
N LYS A 588 27.68 -15.72 17.83
CA LYS A 588 27.51 -16.15 19.22
C LYS A 588 27.22 -15.02 20.21
N LYS A 589 26.78 -13.85 19.72
CA LYS A 589 26.26 -12.79 20.57
C LYS A 589 24.87 -13.20 21.07
N LYS A 590 24.64 -13.01 22.36
CA LYS A 590 23.34 -13.16 23.00
C LYS A 590 22.56 -11.86 22.88
N PHE A 591 21.30 -11.98 22.50
CA PHE A 591 20.34 -10.89 22.41
C PHE A 591 19.21 -11.20 23.38
N GLY A 592 18.83 -10.23 24.20
CA GLY A 592 17.62 -10.27 25.00
C GLY A 592 16.37 -10.38 24.14
N ALA A 593 15.21 -10.54 24.80
CA ALA A 593 13.92 -10.54 24.13
C ALA A 593 13.73 -9.24 23.34
N TRP A 594 13.44 -9.36 22.04
CA TRP A 594 13.26 -8.22 21.12
C TRP A 594 14.42 -7.21 21.12
N GLU A 595 15.62 -7.64 21.52
CA GLU A 595 16.83 -6.82 21.37
C GLU A 595 17.23 -6.79 19.89
N SER A 596 17.56 -5.60 19.41
CA SER A 596 18.00 -5.36 18.05
C SER A 596 19.41 -4.75 18.01
N ALA A 597 20.09 -4.92 16.88
CA ALA A 597 21.36 -4.28 16.60
C ALA A 597 21.46 -3.89 15.11
N GLU A 598 22.26 -2.87 14.84
CA GLU A 598 22.51 -2.30 13.51
C GLU A 598 24.02 -2.30 13.25
N ILE A 599 24.43 -2.55 12.00
CA ILE A 599 25.82 -2.44 11.52
C ILE A 599 25.93 -1.60 10.26
#